data_AF-A0A257N1P6-F1
#
_entry.id   AF-A0A257N1P6-F1
#
_cell.length_a   1.000
_cell.length_b   1.000
_cell.length_c   1.000
_cell.angle_alpha   90.00
_cell.angle_beta   90.00
_cell.angle_gamma   90.00
#
_symmetry.space_group_name_H-M   'P 1'
#
loop_
_entity.id
_entity.type
_entity.pdbx_description
1 polymer ?
#
loop_
_entity_poly.entity_id
_entity_poly.type
_entity_poly.pdbx_seq_one_letter_code
_entity_poly.pdbx_strand_id
1 'polypeptide(L)'
;MNLKMSSAAAVIVATVSADTAVKHYGMCDASAAVAIGSDSFVVANDEDNILRVYKRDKSGAAVVSQDLTAFLKLDSKSPEADIEAAARIGNRIYWITSHGANKNGKYRPNRRRFFATDIDSNDSLKPVGVPFLDLVQALEDSADLKDYHLGEAAQKAPKS
;
A
#
# COMPACT_ATOMS: atom_id res chain seq x y z
N MET A 1 -4.68 2.23 -76.95
CA MET A 1 -3.59 2.57 -76.01
C MET A 1 -4.10 2.25 -74.61
N ASN A 2 -3.70 1.12 -74.01
CA ASN A 2 -4.24 0.65 -72.73
C ASN A 2 -3.37 1.16 -71.57
N LEU A 3 -3.90 2.08 -70.76
CA LEU A 3 -3.27 2.50 -69.52
C LEU A 3 -3.54 1.44 -68.45
N LYS A 4 -2.49 0.75 -67.98
CA LYS A 4 -2.56 -0.04 -66.75
C LYS A 4 -2.33 0.91 -65.56
N MET A 5 -3.37 1.19 -64.79
CA MET A 5 -3.21 1.78 -63.46
C MET A 5 -2.93 0.66 -62.46
N SER A 6 -1.73 0.64 -61.89
CA SER A 6 -1.42 -0.18 -60.72
C SER A 6 -1.62 0.69 -59.48
N SER A 7 -2.57 0.34 -58.61
CA SER A 7 -2.69 0.96 -57.29
C SER A 7 -1.78 0.20 -56.31
N ALA A 8 -0.77 0.88 -55.76
CA ALA A 8 0.00 0.36 -54.63
C ALA A 8 -0.72 0.76 -53.33
N ALA A 9 -1.16 -0.22 -52.55
CA ALA A 9 -1.63 0.01 -51.19
C ALA A 9 -0.43 0.14 -50.25
N ALA A 10 -0.28 1.29 -49.60
CA ALA A 10 0.72 1.48 -48.55
C ALA A 10 0.15 0.94 -47.23
N VAL A 11 0.75 -0.13 -46.70
CA VAL A 11 0.47 -0.60 -45.33
C VAL A 11 1.25 0.28 -44.37
N ILE A 12 0.56 1.12 -43.60
CA ILE A 12 1.18 1.88 -42.50
C ILE A 12 1.29 0.94 -41.31
N VAL A 13 2.50 0.46 -41.03
CA VAL A 13 2.80 -0.25 -39.78
C VAL A 13 3.14 0.81 -38.73
N ALA A 14 2.21 1.08 -37.82
CA ALA A 14 2.49 1.92 -36.66
C ALA A 14 3.42 1.15 -35.71
N THR A 15 4.66 1.62 -35.56
CA THR A 15 5.56 1.13 -34.52
C THR A 15 5.10 1.68 -33.18
N VAL A 16 4.53 0.82 -32.34
CA VAL A 16 4.30 1.16 -30.93
C VAL A 16 5.64 1.03 -30.22
N SER A 17 6.30 2.16 -29.94
CA SER A 17 7.39 2.17 -28.97
C SER A 17 6.80 1.87 -27.59
N ALA A 18 7.30 0.82 -26.94
CA ALA A 18 7.00 0.61 -25.54
C ALA A 18 7.57 1.80 -24.75
N ASP A 19 6.71 2.47 -24.00
CA ASP A 19 7.17 3.53 -23.10
C ASP A 19 8.15 2.93 -22.09
N THR A 20 9.18 3.69 -21.73
CA THR A 20 10.19 3.17 -20.79
C THR A 20 9.51 2.98 -19.44
N ALA A 21 9.61 1.76 -18.88
CA ALA A 21 9.02 1.49 -17.57
C ALA A 21 9.54 2.49 -16.51
N VAL A 22 8.62 3.15 -15.81
CA VAL A 22 8.93 3.98 -14.65
C VAL A 22 9.40 3.07 -13.52
N LYS A 23 10.56 3.40 -12.92
CA LYS A 23 11.21 2.60 -11.88
C LYS A 23 11.40 3.41 -10.61
N HIS A 24 10.94 2.87 -9.49
CA HIS A 24 11.11 3.46 -8.17
C HIS A 24 12.09 2.65 -7.33
N TYR A 25 12.92 3.33 -6.54
CA TYR A 25 14.00 2.70 -5.77
C TYR A 25 13.91 3.04 -4.27
N GLY A 26 14.65 2.28 -3.45
CA GLY A 26 14.77 2.52 -2.01
C GLY A 26 13.85 1.69 -1.12
N MET A 27 13.13 0.72 -1.69
CA MET A 27 12.44 -0.35 -0.97
C MET A 27 12.47 -1.65 -1.78
N CYS A 28 12.29 -2.77 -1.09
CA CYS A 28 11.83 -4.05 -1.62
C CYS A 28 10.42 -4.32 -1.04
N ASP A 29 9.69 -5.26 -1.62
CA ASP A 29 8.45 -5.81 -1.04
C ASP A 29 7.36 -4.76 -0.76
N ALA A 30 7.02 -3.98 -1.78
CA ALA A 30 5.92 -3.03 -1.72
C ALA A 30 4.58 -3.77 -1.47
N SER A 31 3.90 -3.44 -0.39
CA SER A 31 2.73 -4.18 0.12
C SER A 31 1.44 -3.37 0.05
N ALA A 32 1.51 -2.04 0.16
CA ALA A 32 0.36 -1.15 0.04
C ALA A 32 0.70 0.12 -0.74
N ALA A 33 -0.24 0.63 -1.55
CA ALA A 33 -0.07 1.89 -2.25
C ALA A 33 -1.38 2.67 -2.40
N VAL A 34 -1.28 4.00 -2.40
CA VAL A 34 -2.42 4.89 -2.64
C VAL A 34 -2.01 6.17 -3.38
N ALA A 35 -2.82 6.58 -4.35
CA ALA A 35 -2.61 7.82 -5.08
C ALA A 35 -2.80 9.06 -4.20
N ILE A 36 -1.83 9.97 -4.22
CA ILE A 36 -1.90 11.26 -3.55
C ILE A 36 -1.81 12.40 -4.55
N GLY A 37 -2.97 12.79 -5.07
CA GLY A 37 -3.06 13.79 -6.14
C GLY A 37 -2.86 13.18 -7.52
N SER A 38 -2.58 14.02 -8.51
CA SER A 38 -2.36 13.58 -9.89
C SER A 38 -0.97 12.95 -10.08
N ASP A 39 0.05 13.48 -9.41
CA ASP A 39 1.44 13.26 -9.80
C ASP A 39 2.24 12.43 -8.80
N SER A 40 1.65 12.10 -7.65
CA SER A 40 2.33 11.41 -6.55
C SER A 40 1.50 10.23 -6.04
N PHE A 41 2.17 9.26 -5.40
CA PHE A 41 1.53 8.17 -4.68
C PHE A 41 2.39 7.76 -3.48
N VAL A 42 1.74 7.29 -2.42
CA VAL A 42 2.39 6.76 -1.23
C VAL A 42 2.47 5.25 -1.35
N VAL A 43 3.58 4.68 -0.89
CA VAL A 43 3.82 3.23 -0.82
C VAL A 43 4.32 2.88 0.58
N ALA A 44 3.82 1.76 1.12
CA ALA A 44 4.37 1.08 2.27
C ALA A 44 5.05 -0.22 1.82
N ASN A 45 5.95 -0.74 2.65
CA ASN A 45 6.41 -2.11 2.58
C ASN A 45 6.03 -2.83 3.89
N ASP A 46 6.09 -4.15 3.85
CA ASP A 46 5.83 -5.04 4.98
C ASP A 46 7.06 -5.21 5.90
N GLU A 47 8.26 -4.99 5.36
CA GLU A 47 9.53 -5.17 6.08
C GLU A 47 10.00 -3.97 6.94
N ASP A 48 9.42 -2.77 6.79
CA ASP A 48 9.73 -1.61 7.62
C ASP A 48 8.52 -0.72 7.97
N ASN A 49 8.77 0.32 8.77
CA ASN A 49 7.73 1.24 9.26
C ASN A 49 7.75 2.60 8.54
N ILE A 50 8.31 2.67 7.32
CA ILE A 50 8.52 3.91 6.58
C ILE A 50 7.55 4.01 5.40
N LEU A 51 6.70 5.03 5.41
CA LEU A 51 5.91 5.39 4.24
C LEU A 51 6.74 6.23 3.27
N ARG A 52 6.66 5.92 1.98
CA ARG A 52 7.46 6.59 0.93
C ARG A 52 6.55 7.19 -0.14
N VAL A 53 6.81 8.43 -0.52
CA VAL A 53 6.11 9.10 -1.62
C VAL A 53 6.97 9.07 -2.86
N TYR A 54 6.38 8.63 -3.98
CA TYR A 54 7.02 8.62 -5.29
C TYR A 54 6.23 9.46 -6.29
N LYS A 55 6.92 9.92 -7.34
CA LYS A 55 6.29 10.56 -8.50
C LYS A 55 5.76 9.50 -9.45
N ARG A 56 4.53 9.67 -9.96
CA ARG A 56 3.82 8.68 -10.79
C ARG A 56 4.52 8.42 -12.12
N ASP A 57 5.04 9.46 -12.74
CA ASP A 57 5.52 9.49 -14.13
C ASP A 57 7.05 9.67 -14.23
N LYS A 58 7.75 9.65 -13.10
CA LYS A 58 9.19 9.89 -13.04
C LYS A 58 9.90 8.83 -12.22
N SER A 59 10.80 8.11 -12.88
CA SER A 59 11.70 7.16 -12.21
C SER A 59 12.56 7.87 -11.15
N GLY A 60 12.80 7.21 -10.03
CA GLY A 60 13.64 7.77 -8.97
C GLY A 60 13.39 7.22 -7.58
N ALA A 61 14.16 7.73 -6.62
CA ALA A 61 13.95 7.49 -5.20
C ALA A 61 12.70 8.23 -4.68
N ALA A 62 12.31 7.93 -3.44
CA ALA A 62 11.22 8.61 -2.78
C ALA A 62 11.52 10.11 -2.63
N VAL A 63 10.51 10.94 -2.89
CA VAL A 63 10.60 12.40 -2.70
C VAL A 63 10.27 12.82 -1.27
N VAL A 64 9.53 11.98 -0.54
CA VAL A 64 9.26 12.11 0.89
C VAL A 64 9.33 10.72 1.51
N SER A 65 9.90 10.63 2.71
CA SER A 65 9.85 9.44 3.56
C SER A 65 9.36 9.83 4.95
N GLN A 66 8.41 9.08 5.50
CA GLN A 66 7.88 9.27 6.83
C GLN A 66 8.09 8.00 7.65
N ASP A 67 9.01 8.06 8.62
CA ASP A 67 9.23 7.00 9.59
C ASP A 67 8.12 7.03 10.65
N LEU A 68 7.41 5.92 10.81
CA LEU A 68 6.31 5.76 11.76
C LEU A 68 6.71 4.99 13.02
N THR A 69 7.96 4.56 13.17
CA THR A 69 8.41 3.67 14.26
C THR A 69 8.00 4.19 15.64
N ALA A 70 8.24 5.47 15.92
CA ALA A 70 7.85 6.09 17.19
C ALA A 70 6.32 6.21 17.36
N PHE A 71 5.60 6.49 16.28
CA PHE A 71 4.15 6.64 16.28
C PHE A 71 3.42 5.32 16.49
N LEU A 72 3.92 4.24 15.89
CA LEU A 72 3.30 2.92 15.92
C LEU A 72 3.40 2.23 17.29
N LYS A 73 4.27 2.71 18.18
CA LYS A 73 4.42 2.18 19.56
C LYS A 73 4.56 0.66 19.55
N LEU A 74 5.50 0.16 18.74
CA LEU A 74 5.76 -1.27 18.61
C LEU A 74 6.61 -1.76 19.80
N ASP A 75 6.38 -3.00 20.20
CA ASP A 75 7.29 -3.70 21.11
C ASP A 75 8.64 -3.90 20.42
N SER A 76 9.73 -3.84 21.20
CA SER A 76 11.10 -3.94 20.66
C SER A 76 11.43 -5.32 20.09
N LYS A 77 10.68 -6.36 20.46
CA LYS A 77 10.87 -7.71 19.93
C LYS A 77 10.17 -7.83 18.56
N SER A 78 10.98 -7.78 17.50
CA SER A 78 10.51 -7.77 16.11
C SER A 78 9.64 -6.53 15.83
N PRO A 79 10.23 -5.31 15.80
CA PRO A 79 9.51 -4.04 15.73
C PRO A 79 9.07 -3.69 14.29
N GLU A 80 8.42 -4.65 13.62
CA GLU A 80 7.87 -4.54 12.28
C GLU A 80 6.35 -4.54 12.39
N ALA A 81 5.72 -3.54 11.78
CA ALA A 81 4.27 -3.42 11.79
C ALA A 81 3.61 -4.30 10.74
N ASP A 82 4.29 -4.67 9.65
CA ASP A 82 3.73 -5.50 8.57
C ASP A 82 2.56 -4.74 7.92
N ILE A 83 2.82 -3.56 7.32
CA ILE A 83 1.79 -2.68 6.74
C ILE A 83 1.35 -3.25 5.39
N GLU A 84 0.06 -3.49 5.17
CA GLU A 84 -0.40 -4.36 4.07
C GLU A 84 -1.50 -3.76 3.20
N ALA A 85 -2.25 -2.78 3.71
CA ALA A 85 -3.23 -2.10 2.87
C ALA A 85 -3.46 -0.65 3.31
N ALA A 86 -3.99 0.12 2.36
CA ALA A 86 -4.30 1.53 2.53
C ALA A 86 -5.60 1.90 1.82
N ALA A 87 -6.34 2.85 2.39
CA ALA A 87 -7.49 3.47 1.75
C ALA A 87 -7.50 4.97 2.05
N ARG A 88 -7.69 5.80 1.01
CA ARG A 88 -7.73 7.25 1.15
C ARG A 88 -9.16 7.79 1.10
N ILE A 89 -9.49 8.67 2.03
CA ILE A 89 -10.73 9.45 2.08
C ILE A 89 -10.35 10.93 2.27
N GLY A 90 -10.59 11.75 1.24
CA GLY A 90 -10.17 13.16 1.26
C GLY A 90 -8.65 13.28 1.43
N ASN A 91 -8.20 13.97 2.48
CA ASN A 91 -6.76 14.10 2.79
C ASN A 91 -6.24 13.04 3.76
N ARG A 92 -7.11 12.18 4.29
CA ARG A 92 -6.74 11.13 5.22
C ARG A 92 -6.48 9.83 4.50
N ILE A 93 -5.40 9.15 4.85
CA ILE A 93 -5.12 7.78 4.47
C ILE A 93 -5.24 6.92 5.72
N TYR A 94 -6.09 5.90 5.64
CA TYR A 94 -6.18 4.84 6.63
C TYR A 94 -5.28 3.69 6.19
N TRP A 95 -4.53 3.17 7.14
CA TRP A 95 -3.57 2.09 6.96
C TRP A 95 -3.94 0.94 7.87
N ILE A 96 -3.74 -0.27 7.38
CA ILE A 96 -3.93 -1.49 8.15
C ILE A 96 -2.70 -2.38 7.99
N THR A 97 -2.24 -2.92 9.11
CA THR A 97 -1.22 -3.96 9.13
C THR A 97 -1.81 -5.34 8.84
N SER A 98 -0.99 -6.38 8.69
CA SER A 98 -1.47 -7.70 8.28
C SER A 98 -2.56 -8.29 9.16
N HIS A 99 -2.57 -7.98 10.47
CA HIS A 99 -3.46 -8.62 11.44
C HIS A 99 -3.37 -10.16 11.40
N GLY A 100 -2.26 -10.70 10.87
CA GLY A 100 -2.01 -12.11 10.79
C GLY A 100 -1.49 -12.68 12.11
N ALA A 101 -1.86 -13.93 12.40
CA ALA A 101 -1.10 -14.74 13.33
C ALA A 101 0.23 -15.19 12.69
N ASN A 102 1.18 -15.66 13.50
CA ASN A 102 2.38 -16.27 12.93
C ASN A 102 2.07 -17.67 12.35
N LYS A 103 3.07 -18.30 11.72
CA LYS A 103 2.96 -19.66 11.15
C LYS A 103 2.46 -20.76 12.10
N ASN A 104 2.49 -20.50 13.41
CA ASN A 104 1.99 -21.42 14.45
C ASN A 104 0.63 -20.97 15.02
N GLY A 105 -0.06 -20.00 14.41
CA GLY A 105 -1.32 -19.44 14.91
C GLY A 105 -1.15 -18.52 16.13
N LYS A 106 0.08 -18.16 16.51
CA LYS A 106 0.31 -17.28 17.67
C LYS A 106 0.07 -15.82 17.32
N TYR A 107 -0.63 -15.14 18.22
CA TYR A 107 -0.85 -13.70 18.20
C TYR A 107 0.46 -12.89 18.08
N ARG A 108 0.45 -11.86 17.22
CA ARG A 108 1.56 -10.95 16.96
C ARG A 108 1.12 -9.50 17.27
N PRO A 109 1.43 -8.96 18.46
CA PRO A 109 0.91 -7.65 18.89
C PRO A 109 1.40 -6.49 18.00
N ASN A 110 2.60 -6.57 17.44
CA ASN A 110 3.13 -5.52 16.57
C ASN A 110 2.41 -5.43 15.21
N ARG A 111 1.75 -6.51 14.78
CA ARG A 111 1.00 -6.60 13.52
C ARG A 111 -0.47 -6.20 13.64
N ARG A 112 -0.83 -5.52 14.74
CA ARG A 112 -2.20 -5.10 15.08
C ARG A 112 -2.25 -3.58 15.16
N ARG A 113 -2.12 -2.91 14.02
CA ARG A 113 -2.25 -1.46 13.92
C ARG A 113 -3.24 -1.13 12.81
N PHE A 114 -4.30 -0.45 13.19
CA PHE A 114 -5.13 0.33 12.30
C PHE A 114 -4.88 1.80 12.62
N PHE A 115 -4.39 2.58 11.66
CA PHE A 115 -3.95 3.94 11.93
C PHE A 115 -4.18 4.84 10.72
N ALA A 116 -3.89 6.13 10.88
CA ALA A 116 -4.08 7.09 9.81
C ALA A 116 -2.92 8.09 9.69
N THR A 117 -2.75 8.58 8.47
CA THR A 117 -1.93 9.76 8.17
C THR A 117 -2.76 10.79 7.41
N ASP A 118 -2.42 12.07 7.57
CA ASP A 118 -2.90 13.15 6.71
C ASP A 118 -1.84 13.55 5.69
N ILE A 119 -2.31 13.93 4.51
CA ILE A 119 -1.50 14.52 3.45
C ILE A 119 -1.55 16.04 3.62
N ASP A 120 -0.38 16.68 3.73
CA ASP A 120 -0.29 18.14 3.71
C ASP A 120 -0.03 18.71 2.31
N SER A 121 0.09 20.03 2.19
CA SER A 121 0.23 20.73 0.90
C SER A 121 1.50 20.38 0.12
N ASN A 122 2.50 19.77 0.77
CA ASN A 122 3.78 19.41 0.17
C ASN A 122 3.89 17.90 -0.04
N ASP A 123 2.75 17.19 -0.12
CA ASP A 123 2.67 15.72 -0.15
C ASP A 123 3.33 15.04 1.07
N SER A 124 3.56 15.78 2.17
CA SER A 124 4.15 15.19 3.38
C SER A 124 3.07 14.49 4.20
N LEU A 125 3.46 13.42 4.88
CA LEU A 125 2.55 12.54 5.61
C LEU A 125 2.68 12.79 7.10
N LYS A 126 1.57 13.10 7.77
CA LYS A 126 1.56 13.35 9.21
C LYS A 126 0.72 12.29 9.91
N PRO A 127 1.27 11.53 10.88
CA PRO A 127 0.48 10.61 11.66
C PRO A 127 -0.65 11.31 12.41
N VAL A 128 -1.81 10.67 12.49
CA VAL A 128 -3.00 11.23 13.13
C VAL A 128 -3.39 10.40 14.34
N GLY A 129 -3.66 11.08 15.46
CA GLY A 129 -4.21 10.47 16.66
C GLY A 129 -3.26 9.44 17.27
N VAL A 130 -3.81 8.27 17.60
CA VAL A 130 -3.04 7.11 18.08
C VAL A 130 -3.43 5.89 17.26
N PRO A 131 -2.50 4.94 17.01
CA PRO A 131 -2.87 3.68 16.38
C PRO A 131 -3.93 2.96 17.21
N PHE A 132 -4.92 2.39 16.53
CA PHE A 132 -5.93 1.52 17.11
C PHE A 132 -5.45 0.06 17.04
N LEU A 133 -5.46 -0.63 18.18
CA LEU A 133 -4.85 -1.96 18.33
C LEU A 133 -5.89 -3.08 18.32
N ASP A 134 -7.14 -2.75 18.62
CA ASP A 134 -8.18 -3.72 18.94
C ASP A 134 -9.16 -3.91 17.79
N LEU A 135 -8.72 -3.70 16.54
CA LEU A 135 -9.59 -3.79 15.36
C LEU A 135 -10.29 -5.15 15.26
N VAL A 136 -9.59 -6.26 15.47
CA VAL A 136 -10.22 -7.59 15.42
C VAL A 136 -11.28 -7.75 16.51
N GLN A 137 -11.00 -7.27 17.73
CA GLN A 137 -11.98 -7.33 18.82
C GLN A 137 -13.21 -6.47 18.49
N ALA A 138 -13.01 -5.25 17.99
CA ALA A 138 -14.10 -4.37 17.59
C ALA A 138 -14.95 -4.95 16.44
N LEU A 139 -14.34 -5.68 15.52
CA LEU A 139 -15.06 -6.38 14.44
C LEU A 139 -15.84 -7.60 14.98
N GLU A 140 -15.28 -8.34 15.93
CA GLU A 140 -15.96 -9.47 16.58
C GLU A 140 -17.15 -9.00 17.45
N ASP A 141 -16.98 -7.89 18.17
CA ASP A 141 -18.01 -7.30 19.02
C ASP A 141 -19.15 -6.65 18.21
N SER A 142 -18.95 -6.46 16.90
CA SER A 142 -19.96 -5.88 16.02
C SER A 142 -21.10 -6.86 15.77
N ALA A 143 -22.31 -6.46 16.15
CA ALA A 143 -23.52 -7.25 15.94
C ALA A 143 -23.75 -7.60 14.45
N ASP A 144 -23.38 -6.69 13.54
CA ASP A 144 -23.54 -6.86 12.10
C ASP A 144 -22.51 -7.84 11.49
N LEU A 145 -21.39 -8.09 12.20
CA LEU A 145 -20.28 -8.91 11.70
C LEU A 145 -20.08 -10.21 12.49
N LYS A 146 -20.84 -10.42 13.56
CA LYS A 146 -20.77 -11.59 14.43
C LYS A 146 -20.73 -12.92 13.66
N ASP A 147 -21.53 -13.03 12.59
CA ASP A 147 -21.67 -14.29 11.85
C ASP A 147 -20.40 -14.64 11.03
N TYR A 148 -19.44 -13.72 10.92
CA TYR A 148 -18.15 -13.97 10.27
C TYR A 148 -17.08 -14.55 11.21
N HIS A 149 -17.32 -14.56 12.53
CA HIS A 149 -16.40 -15.13 13.54
C HIS A 149 -14.94 -14.67 13.36
N LEU A 150 -14.75 -13.35 13.18
CA LEU A 150 -13.48 -12.77 12.76
C LEU A 150 -12.39 -12.88 13.85
N GLY A 151 -12.78 -12.89 15.12
CA GLY A 151 -11.89 -13.15 16.24
C GLY A 151 -11.26 -14.54 16.19
N GLU A 152 -12.07 -15.57 15.88
CA GLU A 152 -11.58 -16.93 15.70
C GLU A 152 -10.73 -17.07 14.43
N ALA A 153 -11.16 -16.46 13.33
CA ALA A 153 -10.42 -16.48 12.07
C ALA A 153 -9.01 -15.87 12.22
N ALA A 154 -8.89 -14.78 12.97
CA ALA A 154 -7.63 -14.08 13.20
C ALA A 154 -6.58 -14.88 13.99
N GLN A 155 -6.96 -16.02 14.60
CA GLN A 155 -6.06 -16.92 15.32
C GLN A 155 -5.52 -18.05 14.43
N LYS A 156 -6.10 -18.27 13.25
CA LYS A 156 -5.66 -19.33 12.35
C LYS A 156 -4.30 -18.97 11.76
N ALA A 157 -3.43 -19.98 11.64
CA ALA A 157 -2.17 -19.80 10.93
C ALA A 157 -2.44 -19.41 9.46
N PRO A 158 -1.62 -18.54 8.87
CA PRO A 158 -1.70 -18.26 7.44
C PRO A 158 -1.43 -19.55 6.65
N LYS A 159 -2.04 -19.65 5.46
CA LYS A 159 -1.81 -20.80 4.58
C LYS A 159 -0.34 -20.85 4.18
N SER A 160 0.25 -22.03 4.32
CA SER A 160 1.57 -22.42 3.83
C SER A 160 1.54 -22.86 2.37
#